data_AF-A0A951US75-F1
#
_entry.id   AF-A0A951US75-F1
#
_cell.length_a   1.000
_cell.length_b   1.000
_cell.length_c   1.000
_cell.angle_alpha   90.00
_cell.angle_beta   90.00
_cell.angle_gamma   90.00
#
_symmetry.space_group_name_H-M   'P 1'
#
loop_
_entity.id
_entity.type
_entity.pdbx_description
1 polymer ?
#
loop_
_entity_poly.entity_id
_entity_poly.type
_entity_poly.pdbx_seq_one_letter_code
_entity_poly.pdbx_strand_id
1 'polypeptide(L)'
;MQSKLIFHKQETPYSCVPACLRMVLSVFEVDMSEAELRQLCDCTPFGTEALKAVDAVRNLGFSRTAKCTLSIDEVFAQLEIKVYPIVFVNLLPIDGVKVAHAIIVVAIAQGMVAVYDPLQGERNLARSTFDTAWAMMHNLAILVQN
;
A
#
# COMPACT_ATOMS: atom_id res chain seq x y z
N MET A 1 -9.44 16.99 13.76
CA MET A 1 -10.12 15.75 13.33
C MET A 1 -9.25 15.16 12.25
N GLN A 2 -8.51 14.09 12.54
CA GLN A 2 -7.75 13.41 11.48
C GLN A 2 -8.71 12.53 10.68
N SER A 3 -8.65 12.66 9.36
CA SER A 3 -9.51 11.95 8.42
C SER A 3 -9.21 10.46 8.44
N LYS A 4 -10.27 9.64 8.39
CA LYS A 4 -10.18 8.22 8.05
C LYS A 4 -9.55 8.11 6.66
N LEU A 5 -8.68 7.13 6.44
CA LEU A 5 -8.16 6.80 5.10
C LEU A 5 -9.33 6.70 4.11
N ILE A 6 -9.28 7.45 3.01
CA ILE A 6 -10.34 7.49 2.00
C ILE A 6 -9.99 6.51 0.90
N PHE A 7 -10.90 5.61 0.56
CA PHE A 7 -10.69 4.66 -0.51
C PHE A 7 -10.72 5.35 -1.89
N HIS A 8 -9.71 5.06 -2.71
CA HIS A 8 -9.66 5.42 -4.14
C HIS A 8 -9.32 4.17 -4.97
N LYS A 9 -10.17 3.86 -5.96
CA LYS A 9 -9.93 2.79 -6.92
C LYS A 9 -8.86 3.21 -7.92
N GLN A 10 -7.97 2.29 -8.32
CA GLN A 10 -7.00 2.59 -9.37
C GLN A 10 -7.67 2.89 -10.71
N GLU A 11 -7.17 3.90 -11.41
CA GLU A 11 -7.68 4.38 -12.70
C GLU A 11 -7.12 3.58 -13.88
N THR A 12 -5.98 2.89 -13.70
CA THR A 12 -5.36 2.07 -14.75
C THR A 12 -4.97 0.68 -14.24
N PRO A 13 -4.80 -0.36 -15.09
CA PRO A 13 -4.45 -1.71 -14.64
C PRO A 13 -3.09 -1.86 -13.92
N TYR A 14 -2.18 -0.89 -14.07
CA TYR A 14 -0.79 -0.97 -13.62
C TYR A 14 -0.43 0.04 -12.52
N SER A 15 -1.42 0.77 -11.99
CA SER A 15 -1.20 1.90 -11.07
C SER A 15 -1.56 1.62 -9.61
N CYS A 16 -1.52 0.36 -9.18
CA CYS A 16 -1.84 -0.03 -7.81
C CYS A 16 -1.00 0.73 -6.77
N VAL A 17 0.31 0.90 -7.00
CA VAL A 17 1.19 1.66 -6.09
C VAL A 17 0.83 3.16 -6.05
N PRO A 18 0.72 3.90 -7.18
CA PRO A 18 0.20 5.27 -7.18
C PRO A 18 -1.19 5.43 -6.52
N ALA A 19 -2.11 4.49 -6.74
CA ALA A 19 -3.42 4.51 -6.11
C ALA A 19 -3.33 4.34 -4.58
N CYS A 20 -2.46 3.43 -4.10
CA CYS A 20 -2.16 3.31 -2.68
C CYS A 20 -1.55 4.59 -2.10
N LEU A 21 -0.61 5.21 -2.81
CA LEU A 21 -0.01 6.48 -2.40
C LEU A 21 -1.05 7.59 -2.30
N ARG A 22 -1.97 7.70 -3.26
CA ARG A 22 -3.06 8.68 -3.22
C ARG A 22 -3.86 8.57 -1.92
N MET A 23 -4.25 7.35 -1.55
CA MET A 23 -5.00 7.11 -0.33
C MET A 23 -4.16 7.46 0.92
N VAL A 24 -2.91 6.99 1.00
CA VAL A 24 -2.06 7.25 2.18
C VAL A 24 -1.72 8.73 2.34
N LEU A 25 -1.40 9.42 1.23
CA LEU A 25 -1.09 10.86 1.23
C LEU A 25 -2.30 11.71 1.62
N SER A 26 -3.53 11.26 1.38
CA SER A 26 -4.73 11.98 1.80
C SER A 26 -4.86 12.10 3.33
N VAL A 27 -4.24 11.21 4.10
CA VAL A 27 -4.17 11.30 5.57
C VAL A 27 -3.35 12.51 6.01
N PHE A 28 -2.42 12.95 5.17
CA PHE A 28 -1.58 14.14 5.37
C PHE A 28 -2.13 15.39 4.67
N GLU A 29 -3.38 15.35 4.23
CA GLU A 29 -4.04 16.45 3.50
C GLU A 29 -3.34 16.83 2.20
N VAL A 30 -2.55 15.91 1.63
CA VAL A 30 -1.94 16.05 0.30
C VAL A 30 -2.90 15.50 -0.74
N ASP A 31 -3.58 16.42 -1.44
CA ASP A 31 -4.48 16.09 -2.54
C ASP A 31 -3.70 16.02 -3.85
N MET A 32 -3.43 14.80 -4.31
CA MET A 32 -2.80 14.51 -5.60
C MET A 32 -3.62 13.49 -6.36
N SER A 33 -3.79 13.72 -7.66
CA SER A 33 -4.41 12.75 -8.55
C SER A 33 -3.53 11.53 -8.76
N GLU A 34 -4.15 10.40 -9.14
CA GLU A 34 -3.38 9.22 -9.52
C GLU A 34 -2.50 9.48 -10.76
N ALA A 35 -2.95 10.34 -11.67
CA ALA A 35 -2.16 10.74 -12.84
C ALA A 35 -0.85 11.44 -12.46
N GLU A 36 -0.89 12.37 -11.52
CA GLU A 36 0.31 13.05 -11.00
C GLU A 36 1.24 12.06 -10.29
N LEU A 37 0.68 11.18 -9.45
CA LEU A 37 1.47 10.17 -8.74
C LEU A 37 2.08 9.13 -9.67
N ARG A 38 1.40 8.75 -10.77
CA ARG A 38 1.98 7.90 -11.81
C ARG A 38 3.20 8.54 -12.45
N GLN A 39 3.12 9.83 -12.78
CA GLN A 39 4.26 10.57 -13.34
C GLN A 39 5.40 10.68 -12.34
N LEU A 40 5.09 11.04 -11.09
CA LEU A 40 6.09 11.24 -10.05
C LEU A 40 6.82 9.94 -9.68
N CYS A 41 6.11 8.81 -9.66
CA CYS A 41 6.68 7.50 -9.36
C CYS A 41 7.33 6.81 -10.57
N ASP A 42 7.35 7.45 -11.74
CA ASP A 42 7.79 6.85 -13.00
C ASP A 42 7.10 5.48 -13.24
N CYS A 43 5.78 5.47 -13.09
CA CYS A 43 4.93 4.31 -13.25
C CYS A 43 4.85 3.91 -14.72
N THR A 44 5.15 2.66 -15.02
CA THR A 44 5.10 2.10 -16.39
C THR A 44 3.91 1.13 -16.53
N PRO A 45 3.60 0.65 -17.76
CA PRO A 45 2.63 -0.44 -17.94
C PRO A 45 2.99 -1.75 -17.20
N PHE A 46 4.23 -1.92 -16.72
CA PHE A 46 4.66 -3.05 -15.89
C PHE A 46 4.50 -2.80 -14.39
N GLY A 47 4.00 -1.62 -14.00
CA GLY A 47 3.85 -1.21 -12.60
C GLY A 47 4.85 -0.15 -12.17
N THR A 48 4.94 0.02 -10.86
CA THR A 48 5.86 0.96 -10.20
C THR A 48 6.81 0.19 -9.28
N GLU A 49 8.10 0.48 -9.38
CA GLU A 49 9.10 -0.06 -8.46
C GLU A 49 9.01 0.62 -7.09
N ALA A 50 9.08 -0.17 -6.01
CA ALA A 50 8.94 0.35 -4.65
C ALA A 50 9.91 1.50 -4.31
N LEU A 51 11.15 1.46 -4.81
CA LEU A 51 12.13 2.53 -4.55
C LEU A 51 11.77 3.83 -5.27
N LYS A 52 11.25 3.77 -6.50
CA LYS A 52 10.77 4.95 -7.23
C LYS A 52 9.59 5.61 -6.50
N ALA A 53 8.68 4.82 -5.96
CA ALA A 53 7.60 5.31 -5.11
C ALA A 53 8.11 5.98 -3.82
N VAL A 54 9.12 5.41 -3.17
CA VAL A 54 9.76 6.01 -1.98
C VAL A 54 10.41 7.35 -2.34
N ASP A 55 11.19 7.40 -3.42
CA ASP A 55 11.88 8.62 -3.85
C ASP A 55 10.90 9.72 -4.26
N ALA A 56 9.84 9.36 -4.99
CA ALA A 56 8.72 10.24 -5.32
C ALA A 56 8.13 10.92 -4.08
N VAL A 57 7.79 10.12 -3.07
CA VAL A 57 7.16 10.62 -1.84
C VAL A 57 8.14 11.42 -0.98
N ARG A 58 9.43 11.06 -0.95
CA ARG A 58 10.47 11.87 -0.31
C ARG A 58 10.62 13.24 -0.98
N ASN A 59 10.52 13.32 -2.30
CA ASN A 59 10.55 14.58 -3.04
C ASN A 59 9.36 15.49 -2.72
N LEU A 60 8.26 14.95 -2.19
CA LEU A 60 7.11 15.71 -1.66
C LEU A 60 7.30 16.20 -0.21
N GLY A 61 8.44 15.90 0.43
CA GLY A 61 8.77 16.35 1.79
C GLY A 61 8.67 15.27 2.87
N PHE A 62 8.19 14.07 2.55
CA PHE A 62 8.07 12.94 3.49
C PHE A 62 9.40 12.19 3.62
N SER A 63 10.41 12.88 4.17
CA SER A 63 11.82 12.46 4.15
C SER A 63 12.08 11.09 4.81
N ARG A 64 11.23 10.70 5.77
CA ARG A 64 11.33 9.42 6.48
C ARG A 64 10.62 8.26 5.79
N THR A 65 10.01 8.49 4.63
CA THR A 65 9.41 7.42 3.83
C THR A 65 10.46 6.36 3.50
N ALA A 66 10.11 5.09 3.66
CA ALA A 66 11.06 4.00 3.52
C ALA A 66 10.43 2.75 2.90
N LYS A 67 11.26 2.03 2.14
CA LYS A 67 11.03 0.64 1.74
C LYS A 67 11.59 -0.25 2.85
N CYS A 68 10.76 -1.11 3.42
CA CYS A 68 11.15 -1.99 4.52
C CYS A 68 10.61 -3.41 4.33
N THR A 69 11.24 -4.35 5.01
CA THR A 69 10.69 -5.69 5.23
C THR A 69 10.18 -5.70 6.66
N LEU A 70 8.89 -6.01 6.83
CA LEU A 70 8.24 -5.98 8.15
C LEU A 70 7.73 -7.37 8.52
N SER A 71 7.63 -7.62 9.81
CA SER A 71 6.75 -8.62 10.39
C SER A 71 5.34 -8.08 10.53
N ILE A 72 4.38 -8.99 10.68
CA ILE A 72 2.98 -8.63 10.94
C ILE A 72 2.79 -7.86 12.25
N ASP A 73 3.62 -8.12 13.27
CA ASP A 73 3.59 -7.39 14.53
C ASP A 73 4.13 -5.97 14.37
N GLU A 74 5.13 -5.76 13.51
CA GLU A 74 5.60 -4.43 13.14
C GLU A 74 4.54 -3.66 12.33
N VAL A 75 3.82 -4.33 11.41
CA VAL A 75 2.67 -3.72 10.72
C VAL A 75 1.61 -3.28 11.73
N PHE A 76 1.29 -4.14 12.72
CA PHE A 76 0.36 -3.79 13.79
C PHE A 76 0.85 -2.55 14.57
N ALA A 77 2.13 -2.49 14.94
CA ALA A 77 2.71 -1.34 15.62
C ALA A 77 2.62 -0.03 14.79
N GLN A 78 2.75 -0.11 13.46
CA GLN A 78 2.54 1.06 12.59
C GLN A 78 1.07 1.54 12.61
N LEU A 79 0.12 0.62 12.59
CA LEU A 79 -1.31 0.95 12.62
C LEU A 79 -1.72 1.63 13.94
N GLU A 80 -1.11 1.24 15.06
CA GLU A 80 -1.34 1.88 16.37
C GLU A 80 -0.96 3.38 16.36
N ILE A 81 0.10 3.73 15.64
CA ILE A 81 0.54 5.12 15.44
C ILE A 81 -0.03 5.77 14.17
N LYS A 82 -1.09 5.18 13.58
CA LYS A 82 -1.80 5.67 12.38
C LYS A 82 -0.92 5.83 11.13
N VAL A 83 0.13 5.02 11.03
CA VAL A 83 0.88 4.83 9.79
C VAL A 83 0.26 3.63 9.07
N TYR A 84 -0.19 3.83 7.84
CA TYR A 84 -0.87 2.80 7.03
C TYR A 84 0.12 2.16 6.05
N PRO A 85 0.60 0.94 6.30
CA PRO A 85 1.61 0.33 5.44
C PRO A 85 1.03 -0.04 4.06
N ILE A 86 1.74 0.35 3.01
CA ILE A 86 1.49 -0.13 1.64
C ILE A 86 2.31 -1.39 1.47
N VAL A 87 1.66 -2.55 1.41
CA VAL A 87 2.33 -3.86 1.32
C VAL A 87 2.23 -4.42 -0.09
N PHE A 88 3.27 -5.13 -0.51
CA PHE A 88 3.31 -5.82 -1.80
C PHE A 88 2.93 -7.27 -1.59
N VAL A 89 1.93 -7.77 -2.32
CA VAL A 89 1.44 -9.14 -2.19
C VAL A 89 1.46 -9.85 -3.55
N ASN A 90 1.57 -11.17 -3.55
CA ASN A 90 1.23 -11.97 -4.72
C ASN A 90 -0.26 -12.31 -4.65
N LEU A 91 -1.02 -12.07 -5.71
CA LEU A 91 -2.46 -12.37 -5.70
C LEU A 91 -2.77 -13.87 -5.79
N LEU A 92 -1.79 -14.76 -5.97
CA LEU A 92 -2.04 -16.20 -6.11
C LEU A 92 -2.76 -16.80 -4.88
N PRO A 93 -2.35 -16.54 -3.63
CA PRO A 93 -3.08 -17.07 -2.47
C PRO A 93 -4.42 -16.37 -2.22
N ILE A 94 -4.59 -15.13 -2.69
CA ILE A 94 -5.76 -14.29 -2.42
C ILE A 94 -6.88 -14.56 -3.45
N ASP A 95 -6.55 -14.47 -4.74
CA ASP A 95 -7.48 -14.48 -5.87
C ASP A 95 -7.16 -15.59 -6.91
N GLY A 96 -6.12 -16.39 -6.69
CA GLY A 96 -5.72 -17.46 -7.61
C GLY A 96 -4.92 -16.99 -8.84
N VAL A 97 -4.54 -15.72 -8.91
CA VAL A 97 -3.84 -15.13 -10.05
C VAL A 97 -2.39 -14.80 -9.70
N LYS A 98 -1.43 -15.37 -10.43
CA LYS A 98 0.00 -15.13 -10.20
C LYS A 98 0.45 -13.76 -10.73
N VAL A 99 0.25 -12.72 -9.93
CA VAL A 99 0.69 -11.35 -10.23
C VAL A 99 1.06 -10.62 -8.94
N ALA A 100 2.05 -9.73 -9.00
CA ALA A 100 2.39 -8.84 -7.89
C ALA A 100 1.39 -7.68 -7.84
N HIS A 101 1.01 -7.27 -6.63
CA HIS A 101 0.03 -6.21 -6.40
C HIS A 101 0.39 -5.42 -5.14
N ALA A 102 -0.11 -4.18 -5.03
CA ALA A 102 0.05 -3.36 -3.84
C ALA A 102 -1.32 -3.09 -3.20
N ILE A 103 -1.40 -3.24 -1.88
CA ILE A 103 -2.60 -2.99 -1.06
C ILE A 103 -2.21 -2.24 0.21
N ILE A 104 -3.16 -1.58 0.86
CA ILE A 104 -2.93 -0.89 2.13
C ILE A 104 -3.49 -1.73 3.27
N VAL A 105 -2.71 -2.00 4.31
CA VAL A 105 -3.25 -2.59 5.54
C VAL A 105 -3.89 -1.48 6.39
N VAL A 106 -5.13 -1.67 6.82
CA VAL A 106 -5.88 -0.66 7.61
C VAL A 106 -6.23 -1.11 9.02
N ALA A 107 -6.38 -2.42 9.24
CA ALA A 107 -6.57 -3.00 10.56
C ALA A 107 -6.18 -4.48 10.57
N ILE A 108 -5.81 -5.01 11.74
CA ILE A 108 -5.59 -6.44 11.98
C ILE A 108 -6.41 -6.81 13.21
N ALA A 109 -7.30 -7.80 13.08
CA ALA A 109 -8.14 -8.25 14.19
C ALA A 109 -8.58 -9.71 13.98
N GLN A 110 -8.60 -10.49 15.06
CA GLN A 110 -9.25 -11.81 15.11
C GLN A 110 -8.90 -12.76 13.95
N GLY A 111 -7.62 -12.83 13.57
CA GLY A 111 -7.17 -13.69 12.47
C GLY A 111 -7.54 -13.18 11.07
N MET A 112 -7.97 -11.92 10.95
CA MET A 112 -8.27 -11.23 9.71
C MET A 112 -7.38 -9.98 9.55
N VAL A 113 -7.12 -9.62 8.31
CA VAL A 113 -6.41 -8.40 7.92
C VAL A 113 -7.35 -7.60 7.03
N ALA A 114 -7.79 -6.44 7.52
CA ALA A 114 -8.56 -5.49 6.73
C ALA A 114 -7.61 -4.69 5.85
N VAL A 115 -7.90 -4.65 4.55
CA VAL A 115 -7.06 -4.01 3.54
C VAL A 115 -7.87 -3.16 2.59
N TYR A 116 -7.26 -2.09 2.07
CA TYR A 116 -7.77 -1.36 0.91
C TYR A 116 -7.01 -1.83 -0.31
N ASP A 117 -7.72 -2.55 -1.19
CA ASP A 117 -7.21 -3.08 -2.44
C ASP A 117 -7.62 -2.12 -3.57
N PRO A 118 -6.67 -1.43 -4.24
CA PRO A 118 -7.01 -0.47 -5.27
C PRO A 118 -7.74 -1.08 -6.48
N LEU A 119 -7.68 -2.41 -6.70
CA LEU A 119 -8.46 -3.10 -7.74
C LEU A 119 -9.90 -3.39 -7.29
N GLN A 120 -10.06 -3.83 -6.04
CA GLN A 120 -11.27 -4.53 -5.58
C GLN A 120 -12.05 -3.82 -4.47
N GLY A 121 -11.52 -2.75 -3.86
CA GLY A 121 -12.19 -2.05 -2.77
C GLY A 121 -11.66 -2.42 -1.38
N GLU A 122 -12.48 -2.13 -0.37
CA GLU A 122 -12.22 -2.55 1.01
C GLU A 122 -12.46 -4.07 1.14
N ARG A 123 -11.48 -4.81 1.66
CA ARG A 123 -11.54 -6.27 1.79
C ARG A 123 -11.10 -6.70 3.19
N ASN A 124 -11.64 -7.82 3.65
CA ASN A 124 -11.14 -8.54 4.81
C ASN A 124 -10.54 -9.87 4.33
N LEU A 125 -9.24 -10.05 4.54
CA LEU A 125 -8.51 -11.25 4.16
C LEU A 125 -8.26 -12.11 5.39
N ALA A 126 -8.35 -13.44 5.25
CA ALA A 126 -7.84 -14.34 6.27
C ALA A 126 -6.35 -14.09 6.47
N ARG A 127 -5.89 -13.99 7.72
CA ARG A 127 -4.49 -13.67 8.05
C ARG A 127 -3.52 -14.68 7.45
N SER A 128 -3.84 -15.97 7.48
CA SER A 128 -3.02 -17.01 6.84
C SER A 128 -2.86 -16.79 5.33
N THR A 129 -3.94 -16.39 4.64
CA THR A 129 -3.92 -16.07 3.22
C THR A 129 -3.07 -14.82 2.94
N PHE A 130 -3.26 -13.76 3.73
CA PHE A 130 -2.47 -12.54 3.63
C PHE A 130 -0.97 -12.81 3.88
N ASP A 131 -0.63 -13.50 4.97
CA ASP A 131 0.75 -13.80 5.34
C ASP A 131 1.45 -14.60 4.25
N THR A 132 0.76 -15.58 3.64
CA THR A 132 1.30 -16.35 2.52
C THR A 132 1.55 -15.45 1.30
N ALA A 133 0.58 -14.61 0.95
CA ALA A 133 0.67 -13.70 -0.20
C ALA A 133 1.76 -12.63 -0.04
N TRP A 134 1.93 -12.12 1.18
CA TRP A 134 2.94 -11.12 1.52
C TRP A 134 4.35 -11.73 1.62
N ALA A 135 4.47 -12.93 2.17
CA ALA A 135 5.73 -13.67 2.25
C ALA A 135 6.29 -14.01 0.85
N MET A 136 5.43 -14.29 -0.12
CA MET A 136 5.83 -14.47 -1.53
C MET A 136 6.47 -13.21 -2.14
N MET A 137 6.28 -12.04 -1.50
CA MET A 137 6.89 -10.77 -1.87
C MET A 137 7.92 -10.31 -0.82
N HIS A 138 8.47 -11.24 -0.03
CA HIS A 138 9.49 -10.99 0.99
C HIS A 138 9.06 -10.00 2.09
N ASN A 139 7.77 -10.04 2.44
CA ASN A 139 7.14 -9.15 3.42
C ASN A 139 7.46 -7.67 3.18
N LEU A 140 7.50 -7.28 1.91
CA LEU A 140 7.85 -5.94 1.47
C LEU A 140 6.73 -4.95 1.78
N ALA A 141 7.10 -3.79 2.33
CA ALA A 141 6.21 -2.67 2.58
C ALA A 141 6.86 -1.31 2.27
N ILE A 142 6.02 -0.30 2.07
CA ILE A 142 6.37 1.12 2.11
C ILE A 142 5.64 1.75 3.29
N LEU A 143 6.39 2.50 4.11
CA LEU A 143 5.85 3.35 5.16
C LEU A 143 6.05 4.81 4.74
N VAL A 144 4.96 5.58 4.67
CA VAL A 144 4.99 7.02 4.36
C VAL A 144 4.97 7.81 5.66
N GLN A 145 6.02 8.59 5.90
CA GLN A 145 6.23 9.29 7.18
C GLN A 145 6.98 10.62 6.99
N ASN A 146 6.70 11.57 7.88
CA ASN A 146 7.39 12.86 8.01
C ASN A 146 8.62 12.78 8.93
#